data_AF-A0A2M7DT70-F1
#
_entry.id   AF-A0A2M7DT70-F1
#
_cell.length_a   1.000
_cell.length_b   1.000
_cell.length_c   1.000
_cell.angle_alpha   90.00
_cell.angle_beta   90.00
_cell.angle_gamma   90.00
#
_symmetry.space_group_name_H-M   'P 1'
#
loop_
_entity.id
_entity.type
_entity.pdbx_description
1 polymer ?
#
loop_
_entity_poly.entity_id
_entity_poly.type
_entity_poly.pdbx_seq_one_letter_code
_entity_poly.pdbx_strand_id
1 'polypeptide(L)'
;MPGKKTGRKIRELTEDILLVLDKEETDKDVYILRVVSWNKRKPKLEKRSYWKGEGDSEMKMSKIVGLTAKDIKIIIEKKDEILNLLEHGA
;
A
#
# COMPACT_ATOMS: atom_id res chain seq x y z
N MET A 1 -28.67 31.28 1.49
CA MET A 1 -28.18 30.26 0.55
C MET A 1 -28.00 28.94 1.31
N PRO A 2 -28.75 27.87 1.02
CA PRO A 2 -28.57 26.60 1.72
C PRO A 2 -27.30 25.91 1.22
N GLY A 3 -26.38 25.60 2.15
CA GLY A 3 -25.11 24.94 1.89
C GLY A 3 -25.30 23.53 1.32
N LYS A 4 -24.59 23.22 0.23
CA LYS A 4 -24.53 21.87 -0.34
C LYS A 4 -23.87 20.93 0.67
N LYS A 5 -24.66 20.05 1.30
CA LYS A 5 -24.15 18.89 2.04
C LYS A 5 -23.51 17.93 1.03
N THR A 6 -22.19 17.94 0.92
CA THR A 6 -21.43 16.97 0.13
C THR A 6 -21.42 15.63 0.87
N GLY A 7 -22.37 14.76 0.55
CA GLY A 7 -22.30 13.37 1.00
C GLY A 7 -20.96 12.76 0.58
N ARG A 8 -20.17 12.25 1.54
CA ARG A 8 -18.96 11.47 1.24
C ARG A 8 -19.40 10.25 0.42
N LYS A 9 -19.12 10.24 -0.88
CA LYS A 9 -19.27 9.04 -1.72
C LYS A 9 -18.40 7.95 -1.10
N ILE A 10 -19.04 6.88 -0.61
CA ILE A 10 -18.36 5.67 -0.14
C ILE A 10 -17.54 5.15 -1.33
N ARG A 11 -16.25 4.95 -1.12
CA ARG A 11 -15.39 4.38 -2.18
C ARG A 11 -15.57 2.87 -2.15
N GLU A 12 -15.93 2.27 -3.27
CA GLU A 12 -15.88 0.82 -3.43
C GLU A 12 -14.41 0.41 -3.46
N LEU A 13 -14.02 -0.53 -2.60
CA LEU A 13 -12.67 -1.11 -2.54
C LEU A 13 -12.79 -2.60 -2.82
N THR A 14 -12.02 -3.09 -3.79
CA THR A 14 -11.69 -4.51 -3.89
C THR A 14 -10.22 -4.67 -3.54
N GLU A 15 -9.90 -5.69 -2.74
CA GLU A 15 -8.51 -5.99 -2.39
C GLU A 15 -8.24 -7.49 -2.37
N ASP A 16 -7.05 -7.85 -2.83
CA ASP A 16 -6.48 -9.19 -2.71
C ASP A 16 -5.15 -9.07 -1.96
N ILE A 17 -5.07 -9.71 -0.79
CA ILE A 17 -3.86 -9.74 0.03
C ILE A 17 -2.91 -10.79 -0.53
N LEU A 18 -1.68 -10.37 -0.86
CA LEU A 18 -0.65 -11.27 -1.39
C LEU A 18 0.32 -11.75 -0.30
N LEU A 19 0.66 -10.86 0.64
CA LEU A 19 1.58 -11.16 1.73
C LEU A 19 1.31 -10.25 2.93
N VAL A 20 1.39 -10.83 4.11
CA VAL A 20 1.40 -10.09 5.39
C VAL A 20 2.77 -10.35 6.02
N LEU A 21 3.46 -9.27 6.40
CA LEU A 21 4.71 -9.29 7.14
C LEU A 21 4.42 -8.70 8.51
N ASP A 22 4.52 -9.54 9.53
CA ASP A 22 4.18 -9.17 10.90
C ASP A 22 5.33 -8.45 11.61
N LYS A 23 5.02 -7.92 12.79
CA LYS A 23 5.91 -7.08 13.59
C LYS A 23 7.22 -7.79 13.96
N GLU A 24 7.19 -9.10 14.18
CA GLU A 24 8.36 -9.90 14.54
C GLU A 24 9.42 -9.96 13.43
N GLU A 25 9.03 -9.80 12.16
CA GLU A 25 9.95 -9.85 11.03
C GLU A 25 10.52 -8.48 10.65
N THR A 26 9.90 -7.38 11.09
CA THR A 26 10.20 -6.03 10.57
C THR A 26 10.54 -4.99 11.64
N ASP A 27 10.53 -5.38 12.92
CA ASP A 27 10.68 -4.50 14.11
C ASP A 27 9.71 -3.29 14.13
N LYS A 28 8.69 -3.30 13.27
CA LYS A 28 7.77 -2.19 12.99
C LYS A 28 6.34 -2.69 12.86
N ASP A 29 5.43 -1.75 12.62
CA ASP A 29 4.09 -1.91 12.06
C ASP A 29 3.89 -3.15 11.16
N VAL A 30 2.67 -3.69 11.11
CA VAL A 30 2.32 -4.77 10.17
C VAL A 30 2.40 -4.24 8.74
N TYR A 31 3.13 -4.91 7.85
CA TYR A 31 3.17 -4.56 6.43
C TYR A 31 2.32 -5.54 5.62
N ILE A 32 1.44 -5.01 4.78
CA ILE A 32 0.62 -5.81 3.86
C ILE A 32 1.00 -5.46 2.43
N LEU A 33 1.37 -6.47 1.66
CA LEU A 33 1.45 -6.42 0.20
C LEU A 33 0.11 -6.88 -0.36
N ARG A 34 -0.54 -6.03 -1.16
CA ARG A 34 -1.88 -6.28 -1.69
C ARG A 34 -2.09 -5.64 -3.05
N VAL A 35 -3.02 -6.20 -3.83
CA VAL A 35 -3.56 -5.57 -5.03
C VAL A 35 -4.88 -4.91 -4.67
N VAL A 36 -5.01 -3.61 -4.95
CA VAL A 36 -6.25 -2.85 -4.65
C VAL A 36 -6.82 -2.21 -5.90
N SER A 37 -8.15 -2.17 -6.00
CA SER A 37 -8.89 -1.31 -6.93
C SER A 37 -9.89 -0.45 -6.18
N TRP A 38 -9.78 0.87 -6.37
CA TRP A 38 -10.70 1.84 -5.81
C TRP A 38 -11.69 2.32 -6.88
N ASN A 39 -12.99 2.19 -6.63
CA ASN A 39 -14.06 2.61 -7.53
C ASN A 39 -13.90 2.06 -8.96
N LYS A 40 -13.57 0.76 -9.07
CA LYS A 40 -13.35 0.06 -10.35
C LYS A 40 -12.26 0.70 -11.24
N ARG A 41 -11.34 1.46 -10.63
CA ARG A 41 -10.16 1.97 -11.34
C ARG A 41 -9.16 0.84 -11.59
N LYS A 42 -8.16 1.11 -12.44
CA LYS A 42 -7.08 0.16 -12.69
C LYS A 42 -6.45 -0.30 -11.36
N PRO A 43 -6.32 -1.62 -11.11
CA PRO A 43 -5.71 -2.13 -9.91
C PRO A 43 -4.27 -1.66 -9.74
N LYS A 44 -3.83 -1.57 -8.48
CA LYS A 44 -2.47 -1.17 -8.11
C LYS A 44 -1.92 -2.12 -7.05
N LEU A 45 -0.63 -2.41 -7.13
CA LEU A 45 0.10 -3.09 -6.07
C LEU A 45 0.50 -2.07 -4.99
N GLU A 46 0.21 -2.36 -3.73
CA GLU A 46 0.57 -1.53 -2.57
C GLU A 46 1.32 -2.39 -1.56
N LYS A 47 2.47 -1.90 -1.06
CA LYS A 47 3.10 -2.36 0.19
C LYS A 47 2.82 -1.32 1.27
N ARG A 48 1.84 -1.54 2.14
CA ARG A 48 1.36 -0.53 3.11
C ARG A 48 1.64 -0.98 4.54
N SER A 49 2.06 -0.05 5.41
CA SER A 49 2.17 -0.32 6.85
C SER A 49 0.89 0.05 7.58
N TYR A 50 0.57 -0.76 8.58
CA TYR A 50 -0.57 -0.63 9.47
C TYR A 50 -0.07 -0.62 10.91
N TRP A 51 -0.48 0.40 11.64
CA TRP A 51 0.03 0.65 12.99
C TRP A 51 -1.05 1.10 13.92
N LYS A 52 -0.83 0.87 15.21
CA LYS A 52 -1.73 1.30 16.27
C LYS A 52 -0.98 2.28 17.15
N GLY A 53 -1.50 3.50 17.25
CA GLY A 53 -0.94 4.47 18.17
C GLY A 53 -1.20 4.07 19.61
N GLU A 54 -0.40 4.60 20.53
CA GLU A 54 -0.64 4.43 21.95
C GLU A 54 -2.02 5.03 22.30
N GLY A 55 -2.90 4.20 22.88
CA GLY A 55 -4.27 4.58 23.23
C GLY A 55 -5.28 4.57 22.07
N ASP A 56 -4.89 4.26 20.83
CA ASP A 56 -5.84 4.13 19.74
C ASP A 56 -6.63 2.81 19.85
N SER A 57 -7.90 2.79 19.45
CA SER A 57 -8.70 1.57 19.30
C SER A 57 -8.57 0.94 17.91
N GLU A 58 -8.19 1.74 16.90
CA GLU A 58 -8.19 1.36 15.48
C GLU A 58 -6.78 1.35 14.88
N MET A 59 -6.60 0.54 13.83
CA MET A 59 -5.38 0.51 13.03
C MET A 59 -5.35 1.70 12.06
N LYS A 60 -4.27 2.47 12.09
CA LYS A 60 -3.95 3.54 11.16
C LYS A 60 -3.14 3.00 9.99
N MET A 61 -3.33 3.61 8.82
CA MET A 61 -2.63 3.24 7.58
C MET A 61 -1.62 4.32 7.20
N SER A 62 -0.44 3.90 6.74
CA SER A 62 0.54 4.82 6.16
C SER A 62 0.13 5.34 4.78
N LYS A 63 0.70 6.49 4.39
CA LYS A 63 0.62 6.99 3.01
C LYS A 63 1.35 5.99 2.10
N ILE A 64 0.80 5.75 0.90
CA ILE A 64 1.38 4.82 -0.06
C ILE A 64 1.28 5.37 -1.48
N VAL A 65 2.25 4.98 -2.31
CA VAL A 65 2.19 5.10 -3.77
C VAL A 65 1.90 3.71 -4.32
N GLY A 66 0.73 3.54 -4.93
CA GLY A 66 0.37 2.28 -5.58
C GLY A 66 1.05 2.15 -6.94
N LEU A 67 1.71 1.01 -7.16
CA LEU A 67 2.42 0.67 -8.39
C LEU A 67 1.45 0.09 -9.43
N THR A 68 1.56 0.56 -10.66
CA THR A 68 0.80 0.02 -11.80
C THR A 68 1.48 -1.21 -12.37
N ALA A 69 0.76 -1.97 -13.21
CA ALA A 69 1.35 -3.10 -13.92
C ALA A 69 2.57 -2.70 -14.80
N LYS A 70 2.63 -1.46 -15.30
CA LYS A 70 3.80 -0.97 -16.06
C LYS A 70 5.02 -0.81 -15.15
N ASP A 71 4.82 -0.23 -13.97
CA ASP A 71 5.89 -0.03 -12.99
C ASP A 71 6.49 -1.38 -12.55
N ILE A 72 5.63 -2.39 -12.32
CA ILE A 72 6.09 -3.74 -11.97
C ILE A 72 6.94 -4.37 -13.08
N LYS A 73 6.56 -4.19 -14.36
CA LYS A 73 7.37 -4.70 -15.47
C LYS A 73 8.77 -4.09 -15.50
N ILE A 74 8.88 -2.78 -15.26
CA ILE A 74 10.17 -2.09 -15.17
C ILE A 74 10.99 -2.61 -13.99
N ILE A 75 10.36 -2.80 -12.82
CA ILE A 75 11.03 -3.36 -11.64
C ILE A 75 11.56 -4.76 -11.92
N ILE A 76 10.78 -5.62 -12.59
CA ILE A 76 11.21 -6.97 -12.96
C ILE A 76 12.40 -6.91 -13.94
N GLU A 77 12.33 -6.06 -14.96
CA GLU A 77 13.41 -5.87 -15.94
C GLU A 77 14.71 -5.38 -15.28
N LYS A 78 14.59 -4.54 -14.25
CA LYS A 78 15.72 -3.95 -13.52
C LYS A 78 16.04 -4.65 -12.20
N LYS A 79 15.45 -5.82 -11.94
CA LYS A 79 15.45 -6.48 -10.63
C LYS A 79 16.86 -6.67 -10.07
N ASP A 80 17.77 -7.24 -10.87
CA ASP A 80 19.13 -7.55 -10.39
C ASP A 80 19.94 -6.27 -10.11
N GLU A 81 19.82 -5.24 -10.95
CA GLU A 81 20.45 -3.93 -10.74
C GLU A 81 19.93 -3.26 -9.46
N ILE A 82 18.61 -3.27 -9.25
CA ILE A 82 17.97 -2.72 -8.05
C ILE A 82 18.46 -3.45 -6.80
N LEU A 83 18.47 -4.79 -6.80
CA LEU A 83 18.91 -5.59 -5.66
C LEU A 83 20.39 -5.32 -5.34
N ASN A 84 21.24 -5.27 -6.36
CA ASN A 84 22.66 -4.98 -6.17
C ASN A 84 22.87 -3.62 -5.48
N LEU A 85 22.16 -2.57 -5.93
CA LEU A 85 22.24 -1.23 -5.33
C LEU A 85 21.70 -1.19 -3.89
N LEU A 86 20.67 -1.98 -3.57
CA LEU A 86 20.09 -2.04 -2.23
C LEU A 86 21.00 -2.78 -1.23
N GLU A 87 21.71 -3.81 -1.68
CA GLU A 87 22.56 -4.65 -0.84
C GLU A 87 23.96 -4.06 -0.63
N HIS A 88 24.51 -3.40 -1.65
CA HIS A 88 25.91 -2.95 -1.67
C HIS A 88 26.05 -1.42 -1.66
N GLY A 89 24.94 -0.68 -1.64
CA GLY A 89 24.93 0.78 -1.79
C GLY A 89 24.98 1.20 -3.26
N ALA A 90 24.49 2.42 -3.52
CA ALA A 90 24.51 3.04 -4.85
C ALA A 90 25.84 3.76 -5.12
#